data_AF-A0A0R2MNS2-F1
#
_entry.id   AF-A0A0R2MNS2-F1
#
_cell.length_a   1.000
_cell.length_b   1.000
_cell.length_c   1.000
_cell.angle_alpha   90.00
_cell.angle_beta   90.00
_cell.angle_gamma   90.00
#
_symmetry.space_group_name_H-M   'P 1'
#
loop_
_entity.id
_entity.type
_entity.pdbx_description
1 polymer ?
#
loop_
_entity_poly.entity_id
_entity_poly.type
_entity_poly.pdbx_seq_one_letter_code
_entity_poly.pdbx_strand_id
1 'polypeptide(L)'
;MAMLFDDEIDASHYAESFKGRVTELVGKTKPIMVSQEVSDILTELNSEIRTGQMKHMAWQLLANLDDAGMAVEDAYKALANGWEIRKETLYNVKVPHAATSYYKKFSPDLCDAGDKFRIDLDEDLAQFTEAEIEHYGLQDCEKEKVTDDEQ
;
A
#
# COMPACT_ATOMS: atom_id res chain seq x y z
N MET A 1 34.83 19.00 12.23
CA MET A 1 33.64 19.51 12.93
C MET A 1 32.44 18.95 12.20
N ALA A 2 31.56 18.21 12.88
CA ALA A 2 30.31 17.75 12.30
C ALA A 2 29.20 18.68 12.80
N MET A 3 28.32 19.12 11.90
CA MET A 3 27.11 19.89 12.23
C MET A 3 25.90 19.08 11.80
N LEU A 4 24.86 19.12 12.61
CA LEU A 4 23.58 18.48 12.35
C LEU A 4 22.62 19.53 11.78
N PHE A 5 21.87 19.12 10.76
CA PHE A 5 20.87 19.93 10.08
C PHE A 5 19.62 19.07 9.93
N ASP A 6 18.44 19.67 10.13
CA ASP A 6 17.16 18.99 9.92
C ASP A 6 16.74 18.98 8.44
N ASP A 7 17.33 19.86 7.63
CA ASP A 7 17.00 20.07 6.22
C ASP A 7 18.25 19.97 5.33
N GLU A 8 18.09 19.33 4.17
CA GLU A 8 19.19 19.06 3.23
C GLU A 8 19.67 20.35 2.53
N ILE A 9 18.80 21.33 2.32
CA ILE A 9 19.14 22.60 1.68
C ILE A 9 20.06 23.40 2.60
N ASP A 10 19.71 23.51 3.88
CA ASP A 10 20.53 24.18 4.88
C ASP A 10 21.89 23.47 5.07
N ALA A 11 21.87 22.14 5.11
CA ALA A 11 23.09 21.33 5.18
C ALA A 11 24.02 21.58 3.97
N SER A 12 23.43 21.69 2.77
CA SER A 12 24.15 21.90 1.52
C SER A 12 24.77 23.29 1.45
N HIS A 13 24.02 24.34 1.80
CA HIS A 13 24.54 25.72 1.86
C HIS A 13 25.71 25.86 2.83
N TYR A 14 25.62 25.20 4.00
CA TYR A 14 26.72 25.19 4.95
C TYR A 14 27.92 24.41 4.41
N ALA A 15 27.70 23.22 3.83
CA ALA A 15 28.77 22.41 3.26
C ALA A 15 29.52 23.17 2.14
N GLU A 16 28.83 23.87 1.23
CA GLU A 16 29.45 24.67 0.18
C GLU A 16 30.35 25.77 0.74
N SER A 17 29.85 26.49 1.75
CA SER A 17 30.57 27.61 2.38
C SER A 17 31.88 27.18 3.05
N PHE A 18 31.92 25.94 3.55
CA PHE A 18 33.05 25.40 4.32
C PHE A 18 33.80 24.26 3.61
N LYS A 19 33.53 24.02 2.32
CA LYS A 19 34.05 22.87 1.54
C LYS A 19 33.83 21.53 2.26
N GLY A 20 32.72 21.42 2.97
CA GLY A 20 32.26 20.21 3.64
C GLY A 20 31.58 19.24 2.68
N ARG A 21 31.20 18.08 3.21
CA ARG A 21 30.39 17.08 2.52
C ARG A 21 29.13 16.87 3.37
N VAL A 22 27.96 16.92 2.74
CA VAL A 22 26.71 16.47 3.34
C VAL A 22 26.71 14.95 3.36
N THR A 23 26.36 14.35 4.51
CA THR A 23 26.25 12.90 4.67
C THR A 23 25.06 12.64 5.58
N GLU A 24 24.16 11.74 5.19
CA GLU A 24 23.05 11.32 6.06
C GLU A 24 23.62 10.67 7.32
N LEU A 25 23.26 11.21 8.49
CA LEU A 25 23.79 10.74 9.78
C LEU A 25 23.19 9.39 10.19
N VAL A 26 21.94 9.18 9.81
CA VAL A 26 21.17 7.95 9.93
C VAL A 26 20.49 7.77 8.58
N GLY A 27 20.75 6.67 7.88
CA GLY A 27 20.11 6.44 6.58
C GLY A 27 18.59 6.52 6.73
N LYS A 28 17.90 7.17 5.78
CA LYS A 28 16.43 7.31 5.82
C LYS A 28 15.78 6.00 6.25
N THR A 29 15.02 6.04 7.34
CA THR A 29 14.25 4.90 7.78
C THR A 29 13.31 4.50 6.66
N LYS A 30 13.22 3.20 6.36
CA LYS A 30 12.34 2.72 5.29
C LYS A 30 10.89 3.07 5.62
N PRO A 31 10.10 3.54 4.64
CA PRO A 31 8.68 3.81 4.83
C PRO A 31 7.95 2.51 5.19
N ILE A 32 6.84 2.65 5.90
CA ILE A 32 5.99 1.51 6.27
C ILE A 32 5.04 1.19 5.12
N MET A 33 5.00 -0.09 4.73
CA MET A 33 4.05 -0.57 3.71
C MET A 33 2.67 -0.75 4.32
N VAL A 34 1.68 -0.04 3.81
CA VAL A 34 0.30 -0.01 4.33
C VAL A 34 -0.73 -0.36 3.26
N SER A 35 -1.94 -0.76 3.64
CA SER A 35 -3.06 -0.88 2.69
C SER A 35 -3.53 0.51 2.22
N GLN A 36 -4.34 0.55 1.16
CA GLN A 36 -4.95 1.80 0.71
C GLN A 36 -5.82 2.43 1.82
N GLU A 37 -6.65 1.61 2.46
CA GLU A 37 -7.52 2.05 3.57
C GLU A 37 -6.72 2.69 4.71
N VAL A 38 -5.64 2.04 5.15
CA VAL A 38 -4.75 2.57 6.18
C VAL A 38 -4.07 3.86 5.73
N SER A 39 -3.64 3.94 4.46
CA SER A 39 -3.05 5.15 3.89
C SER A 39 -4.00 6.34 3.94
N ASP A 40 -5.28 6.14 3.64
CA ASP A 40 -6.30 7.19 3.67
C ASP A 40 -6.51 7.72 5.10
N ILE A 41 -6.58 6.81 6.09
CA ILE A 41 -6.73 7.19 7.51
C ILE A 41 -5.47 7.91 8.02
N LEU A 42 -4.27 7.43 7.67
CA LEU A 42 -3.00 8.10 8.00
C LEU A 42 -2.90 9.50 7.39
N THR A 43 -3.41 9.68 6.18
CA THR A 43 -3.46 10.99 5.50
C THR A 43 -4.33 11.98 6.27
N GLU A 44 -5.54 11.57 6.67
CA GLU A 44 -6.44 12.42 7.47
C GLU A 44 -5.80 12.72 8.83
N LEU A 45 -5.27 11.72 9.52
CA LEU A 45 -4.60 11.90 10.82
C LEU A 45 -3.43 12.88 10.74
N ASN A 46 -2.56 12.74 9.73
CA ASN A 46 -1.43 13.64 9.52
C ASN A 46 -1.89 15.08 9.23
N SER A 47 -2.96 15.23 8.44
CA SER A 47 -3.57 16.53 8.13
C SER A 47 -4.09 17.22 9.40
N GLU A 48 -4.83 16.50 10.24
CA GLU A 48 -5.36 17.04 11.50
C GLU A 48 -4.24 17.44 12.47
N ILE A 49 -3.20 16.62 12.60
CA ILE A 49 -2.04 16.91 13.45
C ILE A 49 -1.32 18.18 12.98
N ARG A 50 -1.10 18.33 11.66
CA ARG A 50 -0.37 19.48 11.10
C ARG A 50 -1.17 20.77 11.10
N THR A 51 -2.47 20.70 10.82
CA THR A 51 -3.33 21.88 10.71
C THR A 51 -3.89 22.32 12.05
N GLY A 52 -3.93 21.43 13.05
CA GLY A 52 -4.59 21.67 14.33
C GLY A 52 -6.12 21.77 14.22
N GLN A 53 -6.68 21.45 13.04
CA GLN A 53 -8.12 21.43 12.80
C GLN A 53 -8.63 20.01 13.10
N MET A 54 -9.16 19.80 14.30
CA MET A 54 -9.84 18.54 14.63
C MET A 54 -11.23 18.52 14.01
N LYS A 55 -11.35 17.83 12.87
CA LYS A 55 -12.64 17.45 12.30
C LYS A 55 -13.13 16.15 12.93
N HIS A 56 -12.20 15.26 13.23
CA HIS A 56 -12.38 14.03 13.97
C HIS A 56 -11.69 14.11 15.33
N MET A 57 -12.13 13.27 16.27
CA MET A 57 -11.38 13.09 17.51
C MET A 57 -10.20 12.16 17.21
N ALA A 58 -9.00 12.48 17.70
CA ALA A 58 -7.80 11.67 17.44
C ALA A 58 -7.97 10.18 17.78
N TRP A 59 -8.72 9.85 18.84
CA TRP A 59 -9.00 8.46 19.22
C TRP A 59 -9.86 7.72 18.19
N GLN A 60 -10.72 8.40 17.42
CA GLN A 60 -11.54 7.78 16.37
C GLN A 60 -10.66 7.35 15.19
N LEU A 61 -9.74 8.20 14.76
CA LEU A 61 -8.80 7.84 13.68
C LEU A 61 -7.87 6.71 14.11
N LEU A 62 -7.41 6.71 15.36
CA LEU A 62 -6.62 5.61 15.91
C LEU A 62 -7.41 4.30 16.02
N ALA A 63 -8.70 4.36 16.38
CA ALA A 63 -9.56 3.18 16.39
C ALA A 63 -9.78 2.62 14.98
N ASN A 64 -10.03 3.49 13.99
CA ASN A 64 -10.18 3.07 12.60
C ASN A 64 -8.89 2.42 12.04
N LEU A 65 -7.71 2.89 12.48
CA LEU A 65 -6.44 2.25 12.12
C LEU A 65 -6.33 0.84 12.71
N ASP A 66 -6.72 0.67 13.97
CA ASP A 66 -6.72 -0.63 14.64
C ASP A 66 -7.69 -1.60 13.95
N ASP A 67 -8.90 -1.14 13.62
CA ASP A 67 -9.90 -1.89 12.85
C ASP A 67 -9.38 -2.28 11.45
N ALA A 68 -8.60 -1.39 10.81
CA ALA A 68 -7.93 -1.65 9.53
C ALA A 68 -6.64 -2.50 9.67
N GLY A 69 -6.36 -3.02 10.87
CA GLY A 69 -5.24 -3.93 11.14
C GLY A 69 -3.89 -3.25 11.35
N MET A 70 -3.85 -1.94 11.60
CA MET A 70 -2.65 -1.19 11.94
C MET A 70 -2.58 -0.88 13.43
N ALA A 71 -1.54 -1.40 14.09
CA ALA A 71 -1.24 -1.04 15.47
C ALA A 71 -0.88 0.45 15.59
N VAL A 72 -1.30 1.07 16.69
CA VAL A 72 -1.03 2.50 17.00
C VAL A 72 0.46 2.84 16.94
N GLU A 73 1.35 1.94 17.41
CA GLU A 73 2.80 2.16 17.33
C GLU A 73 3.31 2.24 15.89
N ASP A 74 2.74 1.46 14.98
CA ASP A 74 3.12 1.47 13.57
C ASP A 74 2.55 2.69 12.84
N ALA A 75 1.37 3.17 13.26
CA ALA A 75 0.84 4.46 12.80
C ALA A 75 1.80 5.62 13.17
N TYR A 76 2.34 5.65 14.39
CA TYR A 76 3.33 6.66 14.77
C TYR A 76 4.62 6.56 13.96
N LYS A 77 5.12 5.34 13.73
CA LYS A 77 6.30 5.14 12.87
C LYS A 77 6.02 5.56 11.42
N ALA A 78 4.80 5.35 10.92
CA ALA A 78 4.40 5.72 9.56
C ALA A 78 4.35 7.24 9.42
N LEU A 79 3.77 7.94 10.39
CA LEU A 79 3.78 9.40 10.44
C LEU A 79 5.20 9.98 10.54
N ALA A 80 6.11 9.30 11.26
CA ALA A 80 7.49 9.77 11.44
C ALA A 80 8.41 9.46 10.24
N ASN A 81 8.29 8.28 9.64
CA ASN A 81 9.19 7.78 8.59
C ASN A 81 8.58 7.85 7.18
N GLY A 82 7.30 8.17 7.06
CA GLY A 82 6.52 8.02 5.84
C GLY A 82 5.93 6.63 5.67
N TRP A 83 4.97 6.52 4.76
CA TRP A 83 4.34 5.26 4.36
C TRP A 83 4.24 5.15 2.84
N GLU A 84 4.19 3.92 2.36
CA GLU A 84 3.94 3.58 0.97
C GLU A 84 2.78 2.61 0.89
N ILE A 85 1.92 2.79 -0.10
CA ILE A 85 0.81 1.87 -0.34
C ILE A 85 1.40 0.56 -0.89
N ARG A 86 1.06 -0.55 -0.22
CA ARG A 86 1.33 -1.89 -0.73
C ARG A 86 0.53 -2.05 -2.01
N LYS A 87 1.21 -2.06 -3.15
CA LYS A 87 0.62 -2.54 -4.40
C LYS A 87 0.23 -4.00 -4.18
N GLU A 88 -1.07 -4.24 -4.02
CA GLU A 88 -1.57 -5.60 -3.87
C GLU A 88 -1.21 -6.38 -5.12
N THR A 89 -0.66 -7.58 -4.93
CA THR A 89 -0.39 -8.46 -6.07
C THR A 89 -1.71 -9.06 -6.51
N LEU A 90 -2.10 -8.74 -7.73
CA LEU A 90 -3.29 -9.27 -8.37
C LEU A 90 -2.94 -10.50 -9.20
N TYR A 91 -3.89 -11.42 -9.30
CA TYR A 91 -3.76 -12.67 -10.04
C TYR A 91 -4.99 -12.96 -10.88
N ASN A 92 -4.76 -13.46 -12.09
CA ASN A 92 -5.77 -14.17 -12.86
C ASN A 92 -5.75 -15.64 -12.46
N VAL A 93 -6.89 -16.18 -12.04
CA VAL A 93 -6.99 -17.56 -11.53
C VAL A 93 -7.59 -18.47 -12.59
N LYS A 94 -6.85 -19.50 -13.00
CA LYS A 94 -7.31 -20.47 -14.00
C LYS A 94 -8.24 -21.51 -13.39
N VAL A 95 -9.22 -21.92 -14.20
CA VAL A 95 -10.12 -23.01 -13.87
C VAL A 95 -9.40 -24.35 -14.09
N PRO A 96 -9.34 -25.25 -13.10
CA PRO A 96 -8.72 -26.56 -13.25
C PRO A 96 -9.32 -27.34 -14.42
N HIS A 97 -8.47 -28.03 -15.18
CA HIS A 97 -8.85 -28.87 -16.33
C HIS A 97 -9.52 -28.13 -17.51
N ALA A 98 -9.61 -26.81 -17.49
CA ALA A 98 -10.06 -25.99 -18.61
C ALA A 98 -8.87 -25.27 -19.27
N ALA A 99 -8.76 -25.36 -20.60
CA ALA A 99 -7.59 -24.82 -21.32
C ALA A 99 -7.58 -23.30 -21.45
N THR A 100 -8.75 -22.66 -21.42
CA THR A 100 -8.89 -21.22 -21.70
C THR A 100 -9.82 -20.51 -20.73
N SER A 101 -10.17 -21.12 -19.61
CA SER A 101 -11.15 -20.56 -18.68
C SER A 101 -10.50 -20.03 -17.40
N TYR A 102 -11.01 -18.89 -16.94
CA TYR A 102 -10.57 -18.19 -15.74
C TYR A 102 -11.78 -17.87 -14.87
N TYR A 103 -11.55 -17.72 -13.58
CA TYR A 103 -12.57 -17.24 -12.65
C TYR A 103 -12.78 -15.73 -12.82
N LYS A 104 -14.03 -15.29 -12.60
CA LYS A 104 -14.43 -13.87 -12.58
C LYS A 104 -15.41 -13.63 -11.44
N LYS A 105 -15.24 -12.52 -10.73
CA LYS A 105 -16.13 -12.01 -9.70
C LYS A 105 -17.43 -11.50 -10.33
N PHE A 106 -18.56 -11.96 -9.82
CA PHE A 106 -19.89 -11.45 -10.16
C PHE A 106 -20.49 -10.62 -9.01
N SER A 107 -20.18 -11.00 -7.78
CA SER A 107 -20.54 -10.29 -6.56
C SER A 107 -19.50 -10.59 -5.47
N PRO A 108 -19.53 -9.88 -4.32
CA PRO A 108 -18.59 -10.12 -3.22
C PRO A 108 -18.53 -11.59 -2.79
N ASP A 109 -19.67 -12.29 -2.81
CA ASP A 109 -19.77 -13.69 -2.35
C ASP A 109 -19.81 -14.71 -3.51
N LEU A 110 -19.70 -14.28 -4.77
CA LEU A 110 -19.83 -15.16 -5.92
C LEU A 110 -18.80 -14.85 -7.01
N CYS A 111 -18.00 -15.86 -7.34
CA CYS A 111 -17.24 -15.93 -8.58
C CYS A 111 -17.70 -17.12 -9.43
N ASP A 112 -17.60 -17.01 -10.75
CA ASP A 112 -17.87 -18.11 -11.68
C ASP A 112 -16.79 -18.19 -12.75
N ALA A 113 -16.71 -19.32 -13.42
CA ALA A 113 -15.80 -19.57 -14.52
C ALA A 113 -16.34 -18.96 -15.82
N GLY A 114 -15.46 -18.35 -16.61
CA GLY A 114 -15.77 -18.01 -17.99
C GLY A 114 -14.57 -18.22 -18.90
N ASP A 115 -14.83 -18.22 -20.19
CA ASP A 115 -13.80 -18.35 -21.21
C ASP A 115 -13.05 -17.02 -21.37
N LYS A 116 -11.73 -17.05 -21.53
CA LYS A 116 -10.89 -15.87 -21.77
C LYS A 116 -11.30 -15.06 -22.99
N PHE A 117 -12.07 -15.66 -23.92
CA PHE A 117 -12.63 -14.94 -25.08
C PHE A 117 -13.89 -14.14 -24.74
N ARG A 118 -14.44 -14.32 -23.54
CA ARG A 118 -15.64 -13.64 -23.02
C ARG A 118 -15.37 -12.85 -21.74
N ILE A 119 -14.28 -13.13 -21.05
CA ILE A 119 -13.81 -12.38 -19.90
C ILE A 119 -12.63 -11.52 -20.34
N ASP A 120 -12.71 -10.23 -20.06
CA ASP A 120 -11.55 -9.36 -20.07
C ASP A 120 -10.73 -9.60 -18.80
N LEU A 121 -9.51 -10.10 -18.96
CA LEU A 121 -8.59 -10.44 -17.85
C LEU A 121 -7.88 -9.21 -17.28
N ASP A 122 -8.00 -8.07 -17.96
CA ASP A 122 -7.48 -6.79 -17.50
C ASP A 122 -8.50 -6.03 -16.64
N GLU A 123 -9.74 -6.54 -16.50
CA GLU A 123 -10.75 -5.98 -15.60
C GLU A 123 -10.52 -6.41 -14.14
N ASP A 124 -10.75 -5.48 -13.19
CA ASP A 124 -10.73 -5.73 -11.73
C ASP A 124 -11.59 -6.92 -11.29
N LEU A 125 -12.63 -7.25 -12.05
CA LEU A 125 -13.51 -8.38 -11.78
C LEU A 125 -12.86 -9.73 -12.09
N ALA A 126 -11.90 -9.79 -13.01
CA ALA A 126 -11.16 -11.02 -13.35
C ALA A 126 -9.88 -11.20 -12.51
N GLN A 127 -9.47 -10.14 -11.81
CA GLN A 127 -8.24 -10.09 -11.02
C GLN A 127 -8.54 -10.28 -9.53
N PHE A 128 -7.75 -11.12 -8.88
CA PHE A 128 -7.95 -11.49 -7.48
C PHE A 128 -6.73 -11.15 -6.65
N THR A 129 -6.95 -10.62 -5.46
CA THR A 129 -5.94 -10.57 -4.38
C THR A 129 -5.76 -11.95 -3.75
N GLU A 130 -4.66 -12.18 -3.04
CA GLU A 130 -4.44 -13.44 -2.32
C GLU A 130 -5.57 -13.72 -1.29
N ALA A 131 -6.11 -12.66 -0.67
CA ALA A 131 -7.22 -12.77 0.28
C ALA A 131 -8.54 -13.16 -0.40
N GLU A 132 -8.84 -12.61 -1.59
CA GLU A 132 -10.02 -13.02 -2.37
C GLU A 132 -9.89 -14.48 -2.85
N ILE A 133 -8.70 -14.93 -3.25
CA ILE A 133 -8.45 -16.33 -3.63
C ILE A 133 -8.76 -17.28 -2.46
N GLU A 134 -8.34 -16.93 -1.24
CA GLU A 134 -8.68 -17.68 -0.03
C GLU A 134 -10.18 -17.63 0.26
N HIS A 135 -10.79 -16.44 0.16
CA HIS A 135 -12.23 -16.24 0.39
C HIS A 135 -13.10 -17.12 -0.53
N TYR A 136 -12.75 -17.21 -1.83
CA TYR A 136 -13.47 -18.03 -2.80
C TYR A 136 -13.03 -19.51 -2.80
N GLY A 137 -12.06 -19.90 -1.97
CA GLY A 137 -11.58 -21.29 -1.90
C GLY A 137 -10.81 -21.74 -3.14
N LEU A 138 -10.13 -20.81 -3.82
CA LEU A 138 -9.40 -21.05 -5.07
C LEU A 138 -7.89 -21.28 -4.84
N GLN A 139 -7.49 -21.61 -3.62
CA GLN A 139 -6.09 -21.71 -3.20
C GLN A 139 -5.28 -22.75 -4.00
N ASP A 140 -5.93 -23.83 -4.42
CA ASP A 140 -5.33 -24.93 -5.19
C ASP A 140 -5.32 -24.68 -6.72
N CYS A 141 -5.87 -23.56 -7.19
CA CYS A 141 -5.92 -23.23 -8.61
C CYS A 141 -4.59 -22.63 -9.10
N GLU A 142 -4.31 -22.77 -10.40
CA GLU A 142 -3.16 -22.11 -11.03
C GLU A 142 -3.40 -20.59 -11.09
N LYS A 143 -2.42 -19.82 -10.62
CA LYS A 143 -2.48 -18.35 -10.53
C LYS A 143 -1.47 -17.75 -11.51
N GLU A 144 -1.92 -16.83 -12.35
CA GLU A 144 -1.05 -16.01 -13.17
C GLU A 144 -0.97 -14.62 -12.56
N LYS A 145 0.22 -14.23 -12.09
CA LYS A 145 0.44 -12.89 -11.53
C LYS A 145 0.20 -11.85 -12.62
N VAL A 146 -0.67 -10.89 -12.34
CA VAL A 146 -0.86 -9.72 -13.17
C VAL A 146 0.35 -8.82 -12.91
N THR A 147 1.24 -8.76 -13.89
CA THR A 147 2.29 -7.73 -13.91
C THR A 147 1.67 -6.52 -14.56
N ASP A 148 1.54 -5.45 -13.79
CA ASP A 148 1.20 -4.12 -14.27
C ASP A 148 2.37 -3.66 -15.15
N ASP A 149 2.41 -4.11 -16.41
CA ASP A 149 3.36 -3.66 -17.41
C ASP A 149 3.00 -2.20 -17.73
N GLU A 150 3.60 -1.32 -16.93
CA GLU A 150 3.84 0.12 -17.11
C GLU A 150 2.94 0.81 -18.16
N GLN A 151 1.90 1.51 -17.70
CA GLN A 151 1.42 2.72 -18.40
C GLN A 151 2.20 3.96 -17.96
#